data_AF-A0A410S012-F1
#
_entry.id   AF-A0A410S012-F1
#
_cell.length_a   1.000
_cell.length_b   1.000
_cell.length_c   1.000
_cell.angle_alpha   90.00
_cell.angle_beta   90.00
_cell.angle_gamma   90.00
#
_symmetry.space_group_name_H-M   'P 1'
#
loop_
_entity.id
_entity.type
_entity.pdbx_description
1 polymer ?
#
loop_
_entity_poly.entity_id
_entity_poly.type
_entity_poly.pdbx_seq_one_letter_code
_entity_poly.pdbx_strand_id
1 'polypeptide(L)'
;MRSYPTVAEKNELLFQRGVNFNDVPNWQKRGTGLYRETYAKEARDPRTGETVLAERRRLKVDYELPMKDAYDAFILSLLEGVER
;
A
#
# COMPACT_ATOMS: atom_id res chain seq x y z
N MET A 1 30.67 -1.88 26.54
CA MET A 1 30.15 -1.43 25.22
C MET A 1 29.00 -2.35 24.85
N ARG A 2 27.78 -1.84 24.67
CA ARG A 2 26.61 -2.68 24.34
C ARG A 2 26.55 -2.86 22.83
N SER A 3 26.87 -4.05 22.34
CA SER A 3 26.67 -4.40 20.93
C SER A 3 25.18 -4.65 20.68
N TYR A 4 24.62 -4.00 19.66
CA TYR A 4 23.26 -4.26 19.22
C TYR A 4 23.26 -5.44 18.24
N PRO A 5 22.24 -6.31 18.30
CA PRO A 5 22.13 -7.41 17.35
C PRO A 5 21.86 -6.87 15.94
N THR A 6 22.53 -7.49 14.96
CA THR A 6 22.34 -7.32 13.53
C THR A 6 20.93 -7.77 13.10
N VAL A 7 20.55 -7.43 11.88
CA VAL A 7 19.26 -7.86 11.30
C VAL A 7 19.18 -9.39 11.22
N ALA A 8 20.27 -10.06 10.84
CA ALA A 8 20.32 -11.52 10.76
C ALA A 8 20.13 -12.16 12.14
N GLU A 9 20.82 -11.66 13.17
CA GLU A 9 20.67 -12.16 14.55
C GLU A 9 19.25 -11.94 15.09
N LYS A 10 18.59 -10.83 14.74
CA LYS A 10 17.19 -10.59 15.11
C LYS A 10 16.24 -11.55 14.40
N ASN A 11 16.46 -11.85 13.12
CA ASN A 11 15.63 -12.78 12.36
C ASN A 11 15.77 -14.20 12.90
N GLU A 12 17.00 -14.64 13.20
CA GLU A 12 17.26 -15.93 13.83
C GLU A 12 16.58 -16.04 15.20
N LEU A 13 16.67 -14.97 16.01
CA LEU A 13 16.01 -14.90 17.31
C LEU A 13 14.47 -14.98 17.22
N LEU A 14 13.87 -14.39 16.19
CA LEU A 14 12.44 -14.51 15.92
C LEU A 14 12.08 -15.93 15.49
N PHE A 15 12.89 -16.53 14.61
CA PHE A 15 12.69 -17.88 14.11
C PHE A 15 12.73 -18.93 15.24
N GLN A 16 13.69 -18.79 16.17
CA GLN A 16 13.78 -19.62 17.39
C GLN A 16 12.54 -19.53 18.28
N ARG A 17 11.78 -18.44 18.19
CA ARG A 17 10.51 -18.25 18.90
C ARG A 17 9.28 -18.62 18.06
N GLY A 18 9.48 -19.28 16.92
CA GLY A 18 8.41 -19.72 16.02
C GLY A 18 7.83 -18.59 15.16
N VAL A 19 8.51 -17.45 15.05
CA VAL A 19 8.08 -16.32 14.22
C VAL A 19 8.97 -16.21 12.99
N ASN A 20 8.45 -16.55 11.82
CA ASN A 20 9.13 -16.27 10.55
C ASN A 20 8.81 -14.84 10.09
N PHE A 21 9.82 -13.96 10.10
CA PHE A 21 9.66 -12.56 9.68
C PHE A 21 9.13 -12.43 8.25
N ASN A 22 9.43 -13.37 7.35
CA ASN A 22 8.96 -13.30 5.98
C ASN A 22 7.45 -13.48 5.86
N ASP A 23 6.84 -14.19 6.81
CA ASP A 23 5.42 -14.52 6.81
C ASP A 23 4.56 -13.43 7.47
N VAL A 24 5.18 -12.44 8.12
CA VAL A 24 4.43 -11.32 8.69
C VAL A 24 3.80 -10.49 7.55
N PRO A 25 2.59 -9.92 7.76
CA PRO A 25 1.93 -9.11 6.76
C PRO A 25 2.82 -7.98 6.22
N ASN A 26 2.68 -7.66 4.92
CA ASN A 26 3.56 -6.68 4.28
C ASN A 26 3.46 -5.30 4.92
N TRP A 27 2.28 -4.88 5.42
CA TRP A 27 2.15 -3.61 6.11
C TRP A 27 2.98 -3.50 7.40
N GLN A 28 3.26 -4.62 8.09
CA GLN A 28 4.16 -4.62 9.25
C GLN A 28 5.63 -4.45 8.84
N LYS A 29 5.99 -4.96 7.66
CA LYS A 29 7.35 -4.88 7.10
C LYS A 29 7.61 -3.55 6.38
N ARG A 30 6.59 -2.97 5.76
CA ARG A 30 6.72 -1.91 4.74
C ARG A 30 5.92 -0.65 5.06
N GLY A 31 5.06 -0.66 6.08
CA GLY A 31 4.16 0.45 6.37
C GLY A 31 2.88 0.42 5.51
N THR A 32 2.13 1.51 5.50
CA THR A 32 0.84 1.63 4.81
C THR A 32 0.79 2.95 4.02
N GLY A 33 0.20 2.90 2.83
CA GLY A 33 -0.05 4.09 2.00
C GLY A 33 -1.46 4.63 2.19
N LEU A 34 -1.59 5.97 2.15
CA LEU A 34 -2.89 6.66 2.20
C LEU A 34 -2.92 7.73 1.11
N TYR A 35 -3.71 7.53 0.06
CA TYR A 35 -3.75 8.43 -1.08
C TYR A 35 -5.13 8.47 -1.75
N ARG A 36 -5.38 9.49 -2.57
CA ARG A 36 -6.64 9.61 -3.33
C ARG A 36 -6.55 8.75 -4.58
N GLU A 37 -7.60 8.00 -4.86
CA GLU A 37 -7.76 7.29 -6.13
C GLU A 37 -9.11 7.60 -6.78
N THR A 38 -9.14 7.53 -8.10
CA THR A 38 -10.37 7.52 -8.88
C THR A 38 -10.74 6.08 -9.21
N TYR A 39 -12.00 5.70 -9.00
CA TYR A 39 -12.51 4.38 -9.33
C TYR A 39 -13.86 4.48 -10.04
N ALA A 40 -14.16 3.51 -10.90
CA ALA A 40 -15.45 3.37 -11.54
C ALA A 40 -16.45 2.75 -10.55
N LYS A 41 -17.63 3.37 -10.44
CA LYS A 41 -18.74 2.87 -9.64
C LYS A 41 -20.01 2.87 -10.46
N GLU A 42 -20.76 1.76 -10.42
CA GLU A 42 -22.10 1.72 -10.98
C GLU A 42 -22.99 2.80 -10.35
N ALA A 43 -23.64 3.56 -11.21
CA ALA A 43 -24.55 4.63 -10.86
C ALA A 43 -25.74 4.60 -11.80
N ARG A 44 -26.82 5.28 -11.40
CA ARG A 44 -28.00 5.44 -12.24
C ARG A 44 -28.04 6.87 -12.78
N ASP A 45 -28.17 7.03 -14.10
CA ASP A 45 -28.36 8.35 -14.69
C ASP A 45 -29.73 8.90 -14.27
N PRO A 46 -29.82 10.06 -13.60
CA PRO A 46 -31.10 10.61 -13.15
C PRO A 46 -32.00 11.11 -14.29
N ARG A 47 -31.47 11.29 -15.51
CA ARG A 47 -32.20 11.75 -16.70
C ARG A 47 -32.79 10.61 -17.49
N THR A 48 -32.04 9.51 -17.66
CA THR A 48 -32.45 8.35 -18.48
C THR A 48 -32.86 7.14 -17.65
N GLY A 49 -32.44 7.06 -16.39
CA GLY A 49 -32.68 5.93 -15.50
C GLY A 49 -31.79 4.72 -15.78
N GLU A 50 -30.85 4.81 -16.72
CA GLU A 50 -29.96 3.72 -17.13
C GLU A 50 -28.81 3.52 -16.13
N THR A 51 -28.26 2.30 -16.11
CA THR A 51 -27.06 1.99 -15.31
C THR A 51 -25.83 2.39 -16.09
N VAL A 52 -25.03 3.28 -15.52
CA VAL A 52 -23.81 3.82 -16.11
C VAL A 52 -22.64 3.66 -15.13
N LEU A 53 -21.42 3.56 -15.65
CA LEU A 53 -20.22 3.64 -14.83
C LEU A 53 -19.85 5.10 -14.62
N ALA A 54 -19.87 5.55 -13.37
CA ALA A 54 -19.49 6.90 -13.00
C ALA A 54 -18.16 6.89 -12.24
N GLU A 55 -17.29 7.84 -12.56
CA GLU A 55 -16.04 8.01 -11.82
C GLU A 55 -16.29 8.66 -10.46
N ARG A 56 -15.64 8.12 -9.43
CA ARG A 56 -15.68 8.65 -8.06
C ARG A 56 -14.29 8.67 -7.47
N ARG A 57 -14.05 9.63 -6.58
CA ARG A 57 -12.81 9.72 -5.81
C ARG A 57 -13.01 9.19 -4.40
N ARG A 58 -12.04 8.42 -3.90
CA ARG A 58 -11.99 7.97 -2.49
C ARG A 58 -10.56 8.05 -1.96
N LEU A 59 -10.44 8.00 -0.64
CA LEU A 59 -9.17 7.76 0.02
C LEU A 59 -8.93 6.24 0.03
N LYS A 60 -7.84 5.78 -0.58
CA LYS A 60 -7.40 4.39 -0.56
C LYS A 60 -6.40 4.19 0.56
N VAL A 61 -6.62 3.12 1.33
CA VAL A 61 -5.64 2.58 2.28
C VAL A 61 -4.97 1.40 1.59
N ASP A 62 -3.65 1.47 1.45
CA ASP A 62 -2.85 0.46 0.74
C ASP A 62 -1.87 -0.23 1.70
N TYR A 63 -2.13 -1.51 1.96
CA TYR A 63 -1.32 -2.35 2.85
C TYR A 63 -0.21 -3.11 2.10
N GLU A 64 -0.20 -3.05 0.77
CA GLU A 64 0.64 -3.85 -0.10
C GLU A 64 1.59 -2.97 -0.91
N LEU A 65 2.35 -2.13 -0.20
CA LEU A 65 3.27 -1.21 -0.83
C LEU A 65 4.39 -1.95 -1.61
N PRO A 66 4.73 -1.46 -2.82
CA PRO A 66 5.88 -1.93 -3.56
C PRO A 66 7.19 -1.59 -2.81
N MET A 67 8.32 -2.14 -3.27
CA MET A 67 9.63 -1.93 -2.67
C MET A 67 10.64 -1.43 -3.71
N LYS A 68 11.70 -0.76 -3.22
CA LYS A 68 12.85 -0.32 -4.03
C LYS A 68 12.37 0.55 -5.20
N ASP A 69 12.94 0.36 -6.38
CA ASP A 69 12.63 1.11 -7.59
C ASP A 69 11.13 1.15 -7.93
N ALA A 70 10.38 0.08 -7.61
CA ALA A 70 8.93 0.05 -7.81
C ALA A 70 8.18 0.97 -6.84
N TYR A 71 8.71 1.17 -5.63
CA TYR A 71 8.23 2.17 -4.69
C TYR A 71 8.55 3.58 -5.17
N ASP A 72 9.75 3.80 -5.68
CA ASP A 72 10.15 5.11 -6.21
C ASP A 72 9.26 5.52 -7.39
N ALA A 73 9.04 4.61 -8.35
CA ALA A 73 8.14 4.82 -9.48
C ALA A 73 6.69 5.07 -9.01
N PHE A 74 6.23 4.34 -7.99
CA PHE A 74 4.92 4.56 -7.39
C PHE A 74 4.77 5.97 -6.82
N ILE A 75 5.74 6.43 -6.02
CA ILE A 75 5.71 7.80 -5.45
C ILE A 75 5.74 8.87 -6.55
N LEU A 76 6.58 8.70 -7.57
CA LEU A 76 6.61 9.63 -8.72
C LEU A 76 5.24 9.71 -9.41
N SER A 77 4.58 8.57 -9.64
CA SER A 77 3.24 8.56 -10.25
C SER A 77 2.18 9.29 -9.42
N LEU A 78 2.31 9.29 -8.09
CA LEU A 78 1.42 10.03 -7.21
C LEU A 78 1.67 11.55 -7.31
N LEU A 79 2.93 11.98 -7.39
CA LEU A 79 3.29 13.39 -7.50
C LEU A 79 2.82 13.99 -8.84
N GLU A 80 3.02 13.27 -9.94
CA GLU A 80 2.55 13.69 -11.28
C GLU A 80 1.01 13.81 -11.34
N GLY A 81 0.29 12.99 -10.57
CA GLY A 81 -1.17 13.03 -10.47
C GLY A 81 -1.74 14.18 -9.62
N VAL A 82 -0.90 14.88 -8.83
CA VAL A 82 -1.32 15.98 -7.94
C VAL A 82 -1.31 17.34 -8.66
N GLU A 83 -0.55 17.50 -9.74
CA GLU A 83 -0.46 18.76 -10.49
C GLU A 83 -1.60 19.00 -11.52
N ARG A 84 -2.75 18.31 -11.39
CA ARG A 84 -3.94 18.51 -12.24
C ARG A 84 -5.19 18.92 -11.48
#